data_AF-A0A366E7D6-F1
#
_entry.id   AF-A0A366E7D6-F1
#
_cell.length_a   1.000
_cell.length_b   1.000
_cell.length_c   1.000
_cell.angle_alpha   90.00
_cell.angle_beta   90.00
_cell.angle_gamma   90.00
#
_symmetry.space_group_name_H-M   'P 1'
#
loop_
_entity.id
_entity.type
_entity.pdbx_description
1 polymer ?
#
loop_
_entity_poly.entity_id
_entity_poly.type
_entity_poly.pdbx_seq_one_letter_code
_entity_poly.pdbx_strand_id
1 'polypeptide(L)' 'MQFTVHQTINIRMLRIGSISNASVFQIGSAGSIQSAANLYNTGGYESLAQPAEFQGEIGETPLVPLSAFS' A
#
# COMPACT_ATOMS: atom_id res chain seq x y z
N MET A 1 -24.45 23.95 -7.81
CA MET A 1 -24.15 24.60 -9.11
C MET A 1 -24.57 23.67 -10.23
N GLN A 2 -25.15 24.18 -11.31
CA GLN A 2 -25.44 23.39 -12.50
C GLN A 2 -24.38 23.71 -13.55
N PHE A 3 -23.52 22.75 -13.86
CA PHE A 3 -22.35 22.95 -14.73
C PHE A 3 -22.35 21.85 -15.79
N THR A 4 -22.47 22.22 -17.06
CA THR A 4 -22.46 21.29 -18.18
C THR A 4 -21.10 21.36 -18.84
N VAL A 5 -20.36 20.25 -18.85
CA VAL A 5 -19.05 20.18 -19.51
C VAL A 5 -19.10 19.20 -20.67
N HIS A 6 -18.84 19.70 -21.87
CA HIS A 6 -18.65 18.87 -23.06
C HIS A 6 -17.15 18.68 -23.28
N GLN A 7 -16.64 17.46 -23.05
CA GLN A 7 -15.22 17.14 -23.25
C GLN A 7 -15.07 15.99 -24.23
N THR A 8 -14.21 16.19 -25.23
CA THR A 8 -13.69 15.11 -26.06
C THR A 8 -12.23 14.94 -25.70
N ILE A 9 -11.90 13.80 -25.10
CA ILE A 9 -10.54 13.51 -24.64
C ILE A 9 -10.05 12.30 -25.45
N ASN A 10 -9.07 12.52 -26.31
CA ASN A 10 -8.45 11.45 -27.10
C ASN A 10 -7.04 11.19 -26.57
N ILE A 11 -6.85 10.07 -25.90
CA ILE A 11 -5.55 9.65 -25.37
C ILE A 11 -5.10 8.43 -26.18
N ARG A 12 -4.04 8.61 -26.96
CA ARG A 12 -3.46 7.56 -27.79
C ARG A 12 -2.66 6.53 -26.97
N MET A 13 -1.96 7.00 -25.95
CA MET A 13 -1.27 6.16 -24.98
C MET A 13 -1.07 6.97 -23.70
N LEU A 14 -1.31 6.33 -22.57
CA LEU A 14 -0.95 6.86 -21.27
C LEU A 14 -0.33 5.76 -20.42
N ARG A 15 0.87 6.00 -19.91
CA ARG A 15 1.58 5.07 -19.03
C ARG A 15 1.89 5.76 -17.71
N ILE A 16 1.32 5.24 -16.63
CA ILE A 16 1.67 5.65 -15.27
C ILE A 16 2.69 4.63 -14.77
N GLY A 17 3.91 5.09 -14.47
CA GLY A 17 5.02 4.21 -14.08
C GLY A 17 4.88 3.69 -12.64
N SER A 18 4.55 4.59 -11.72
CA SER A 18 4.23 4.25 -10.33
C SER A 18 3.23 5.26 -9.78
N ILE A 19 2.46 4.83 -8.79
CA ILE A 19 1.62 5.69 -7.97
C ILE A 19 2.04 5.47 -6.52
N SER A 20 2.16 6.54 -5.76
CA SER A 20 2.45 6.49 -4.33
C SER A 20 1.20 6.87 -3.52
N ASN A 21 1.29 6.76 -2.20
CA ASN A 21 0.18 7.13 -1.31
C ASN A 21 -0.30 8.56 -1.59
N ALA A 22 -1.62 8.76 -1.62
CA ALA A 22 -2.27 10.01 -1.98
C ALA A 22 -1.96 10.52 -3.41
N SER A 23 -1.62 9.64 -4.36
CA SER A 23 -1.59 10.03 -5.77
C SER A 23 -3.02 10.12 -6.33
N VAL A 24 -3.35 11.25 -6.94
CA VAL A 24 -4.57 11.39 -7.74
C VAL A 24 -4.18 11.76 -9.16
N PHE A 25 -4.66 10.98 -10.13
CA PHE A 25 -4.49 11.25 -11.54
C PHE A 25 -5.86 11.41 -12.18
N GLN A 26 -6.19 12.66 -12.49
CA GLN A 26 -7.51 13.03 -13.03
C GLN A 26 -7.39 13.49 -14.47
N ILE A 27 -8.25 12.93 -15.32
CA ILE A 27 -8.44 13.35 -16.71
C ILE A 27 -9.88 13.82 -16.89
N GLY A 28 -10.06 14.99 -17.49
CA GLY A 28 -11.36 15.64 -17.61
C GLY A 28 -11.67 16.55 -16.43
N SER A 29 -12.93 16.94 -16.27
CA SER A 29 -13.33 17.86 -15.20
C SER A 29 -13.56 17.13 -13.89
N ALA A 30 -13.14 17.75 -12.80
CA ALA A 30 -13.55 17.38 -11.45
C ALA A 30 -13.93 18.63 -10.67
N GLY A 31 -14.71 18.42 -9.62
CA GLY A 31 -15.02 19.44 -8.63
C GLY A 31 -13.84 19.59 -7.65
N SER A 32 -14.05 19.21 -6.41
CA SER A 32 -12.99 19.19 -5.40
C SER A 32 -12.35 17.81 -5.32
N ILE A 33 -11.02 17.76 -5.37
CA ILE A 33 -10.24 16.57 -5.09
C ILE A 33 -9.43 16.83 -3.82
N GLN A 34 -9.67 16.01 -2.81
CA GLN A 34 -8.87 16.00 -1.59
C GLN A 34 -8.12 14.68 -1.53
N SER A 35 -6.82 14.75 -1.80
CA SER A 35 -5.93 13.61 -1.61
C SER A 35 -5.24 13.74 -0.25
N ALA A 36 -5.31 12.70 0.56
CA ALA A 36 -4.70 12.68 1.88
C ALA A 36 -3.96 11.35 2.09
N ALA A 37 -2.70 11.45 2.53
CA ALA A 37 -1.92 10.31 2.98
C ALA A 37 -1.47 10.58 4.41
N ASN A 38 -2.04 9.85 5.35
CA ASN A 38 -1.61 9.88 6.74
C ASN A 38 -0.71 8.67 7.00
N LEU A 39 0.61 8.89 6.87
CA LEU A 39 1.62 7.87 7.12
C LEU A 39 2.03 7.92 8.59
N TYR A 40 1.44 7.05 9.41
CA TYR A 40 1.80 6.92 10.81
C TYR A 40 2.68 5.70 11.04
N ASN A 41 3.82 5.93 11.70
CA ASN A 41 4.70 4.88 12.17
C ASN A 41 4.27 4.43 13.59
N THR A 42 3.14 3.74 13.69
CA THR A 42 2.60 3.26 14.99
C THR A 42 3.50 2.23 15.66
N GLY A 43 4.46 1.64 14.93
CA GLY A 43 5.43 0.68 15.46
C GLY A 43 6.76 1.30 15.94
N GLY A 44 6.94 2.62 15.85
CA GLY A 44 8.16 3.29 16.35
C GLY A 44 9.44 2.90 15.60
N TYR A 45 9.33 2.44 14.36
CA TYR A 45 10.48 2.01 13.57
C TYR A 45 11.34 3.21 13.16
N GLU A 46 12.49 3.40 13.78
CA GLU A 46 13.41 4.51 13.45
C GLU A 46 14.32 4.19 12.25
N SER A 47 14.38 2.92 11.85
CA SER A 47 15.21 2.42 10.76
C SER A 47 14.54 1.23 10.07
N LEU A 48 15.06 0.87 8.90
CA LEU A 48 14.63 -0.33 8.19
C LEU A 48 14.87 -1.56 9.07
N ALA A 49 13.96 -2.53 9.02
CA ALA A 49 14.18 -3.82 9.68
C ALA A 49 15.46 -4.46 9.17
N GLN A 50 16.19 -5.12 10.07
CA GLN A 50 17.38 -5.90 9.69
C GLN A 50 16.95 -7.02 8.73
N PRO A 51 17.79 -7.38 7.73
CA PRO A 51 17.53 -8.52 6.86
C PRO A 51 17.25 -9.76 7.69
N ALA A 52 16.26 -10.55 7.30
CA ALA A 52 15.96 -11.80 7.98
C ALA A 52 17.17 -12.74 7.84
N GLU A 53 17.77 -13.12 8.97
CA GLU A 53 18.78 -14.17 9.01
C GLU A 53 18.06 -15.52 9.07
N PHE A 54 18.54 -16.49 8.28
CA PHE A 54 18.06 -17.87 8.41
C PHE A 54 18.53 -18.39 9.77
N GLN A 55 17.63 -18.45 10.74
CA GLN A 55 17.90 -19.09 12.03
C GLN A 55 17.90 -20.60 11.80
N GLY A 56 19.01 -21.10 11.29
CA GLY A 56 19.27 -22.52 11.10
C GLY A 56 19.48 -23.18 12.45
N GLU A 57 18.37 -23.56 13.08
CA GLU A 57 18.25 -24.68 14.00
C GLU A 57 16.75 -24.92 14.14
N ILE A 58 16.24 -25.85 13.32
CA ILE A 58 14.96 -26.50 13.62
C ILE A 58 15.24 -27.19 14.95
N GLY A 59 14.85 -26.58 16.07
CA GLY A 59 15.00 -27.22 17.37
C GLY A 59 14.45 -28.62 17.25
N GLU A 60 15.26 -29.64 17.57
CA GLU A 60 14.85 -31.05 17.50
C GLU A 60 13.63 -31.34 18.40
N THR A 61 13.23 -30.38 19.22
CA THR A 61 12.02 -30.39 20.03
C THR A 61 10.96 -29.47 19.43
N PRO A 62 9.73 -29.95 19.18
CA PRO A 62 8.63 -29.09 18.77
C PRO A 62 8.38 -28.01 19.84
N LEU A 63 8.39 -26.74 19.44
CA LEU A 63 8.19 -25.58 20.33
C LEU A 63 6.81 -25.56 21.01
N VAL A 64 5.86 -26.35 20.51
CA VAL A 64 4.55 -26.52 21.12
C VAL A 64 4.35 -28.01 21.39
N PRO A 65 4.17 -28.43 22.66
CA PRO A 65 3.86 -29.82 22.94
C PRO A 65 2.48 -30.15 22.37
N LEU A 66 2.42 -31.13 21.46
CA LEU A 66 1.15 -31.73 21.06
C LEU A 66 0.60 -32.48 22.27
N SER A 67 -0.40 -31.91 22.95
CA SER A 67 -1.10 -32.63 24.00
C SER A 67 -1.74 -33.87 23.40
N ALA A 68 -1.30 -35.06 23.82
CA ALA A 68 -1.97 -36.30 23.46
C ALA A 68 -3.41 -36.21 23.98
N PHE A 69 -4.39 -36.26 23.08
CA PHE A 69 -5.79 -36.39 23.45
C PHE A 69 -5.95 -37.70 24.24
N SER A 70 -6.48 -37.60 25.46
CA SER A 70 -6.81 -38.75 26.34
C SER A 70 -8.04 -39.49 25.85
#